data_AF-A0AAW6RI72-F1
#
_entry.id   AF-A0AAW6RI72-F1
#
_cell.length_a   1.000
_cell.length_b   1.000
_cell.length_c   1.000
_cell.angle_alpha   90.00
_cell.angle_beta   90.00
_cell.angle_gamma   90.00
#
_symmetry.space_group_name_H-M   'P 1'
#
loop_
_entity.id
_entity.type
_entity.pdbx_description
1 polymer ?
#
loop_
_entity_poly.entity_id
_entity_poly.type
_entity_poly.pdbx_seq_one_letter_code
_entity_poly.pdbx_strand_id
1 'polypeptide(L)'
;MFTLIVLFRTLIAVSKWLTRGMTGTPAAIFFTRLAIIFGFFPLALSDEIIGAMQHAYWCKAYGVKSADLSRAKGKEVIMYYDLDSKSMPFSAISIERYNIVLKDAKTNEELAKYHTYGATSGGWFKKYIVWTDSQPIFAGSNCSEKRLFSREQITVVKWEYD
;
A
#
# COMPACT_ATOMS: atom_id res chain seq x y z
N MET A 1 7.88 -8.12 -16.48
CA MET A 1 7.44 -8.95 -17.63
C MET A 1 7.89 -10.40 -17.51
N PHE A 2 9.19 -10.67 -17.31
CA PHE A 2 9.73 -12.04 -17.15
C PHE A 2 9.04 -12.86 -16.05
N THR A 3 8.80 -12.26 -14.88
CA THR A 3 8.13 -12.89 -13.73
C THR A 3 6.68 -13.27 -13.97
N LEU A 4 5.92 -12.44 -14.70
CA LEU A 4 4.55 -12.76 -15.10
C LEU A 4 4.50 -13.96 -16.06
N ILE A 5 5.47 -14.04 -16.97
CA ILE A 5 5.61 -15.17 -17.91
C ILE A 5 5.93 -16.45 -17.15
N VAL A 6 6.86 -16.41 -16.19
CA VAL A 6 7.21 -17.56 -15.35
C VAL A 6 5.99 -18.02 -14.56
N LEU A 7 5.30 -17.12 -13.87
CA LEU A 7 4.09 -17.46 -13.11
C LEU A 7 3.00 -18.09 -14.00
N PHE A 8 2.71 -17.48 -15.15
CA PHE A 8 1.69 -17.98 -16.06
C PHE A 8 2.03 -19.39 -16.58
N ARG A 9 3.30 -19.66 -16.88
CA ARG A 9 3.78 -20.99 -17.26
C ARG A 9 3.65 -22.00 -16.11
N THR A 10 3.97 -21.60 -14.88
CA THR A 10 3.80 -22.44 -13.69
C THR A 10 2.32 -22.76 -13.45
N LEU A 11 1.42 -21.78 -13.58
CA LEU A 11 -0.02 -21.98 -13.46
C LEU A 11 -0.56 -22.94 -14.53
N ILE A 12 -0.09 -22.84 -15.79
CA ILE A 12 -0.42 -23.81 -16.84
C ILE A 12 0.07 -25.21 -16.47
N ALA A 13 1.29 -25.34 -15.96
CA ALA A 13 1.86 -26.63 -15.56
C ALA A 13 1.07 -27.27 -14.41
N VAL A 14 0.77 -26.50 -13.36
CA VAL A 14 -0.05 -26.93 -12.21
C VAL A 14 -1.46 -27.29 -12.65
N SER A 15 -2.08 -26.48 -13.51
CA SER A 15 -3.41 -26.73 -14.08
C SER A 15 -3.44 -28.04 -14.90
N LYS A 16 -2.42 -28.30 -15.73
CA LYS A 16 -2.29 -29.58 -16.45
C LYS A 16 -2.08 -30.77 -15.52
N TRP A 17 -1.32 -30.59 -14.44
CA TRP A 17 -1.07 -31.63 -13.45
C TRP A 17 -2.33 -31.98 -12.65
N LEU A 18 -3.05 -30.97 -12.13
CA LEU A 18 -4.29 -31.14 -11.37
C LEU A 18 -5.42 -31.78 -12.21
N THR A 19 -5.41 -31.56 -13.52
CA THR A 19 -6.44 -32.11 -14.43
C THR A 19 -6.01 -33.42 -15.12
N ARG A 20 -4.85 -33.99 -14.78
CA ARG A 20 -4.25 -35.14 -15.49
C ARG A 20 -5.04 -36.44 -15.36
N GLY A 21 -5.93 -36.54 -14.37
CA GLY A 21 -6.81 -37.70 -14.12
C GLY A 21 -8.30 -37.40 -14.27
N MET A 22 -8.68 -36.23 -14.79
CA MET A 22 -10.10 -35.91 -14.95
C MET A 22 -10.69 -36.65 -16.14
N THR A 23 -11.75 -37.42 -15.90
CA THR A 23 -12.57 -38.05 -16.92
C THR A 23 -13.75 -37.11 -17.25
N GLY A 24 -13.69 -36.46 -18.41
CA GLY A 24 -14.71 -35.51 -18.85
C GLY A 24 -14.50 -35.07 -20.29
N THR A 25 -15.43 -34.29 -20.84
CA THR A 25 -15.29 -33.75 -22.20
C THR A 25 -14.09 -32.80 -22.28
N PRO A 26 -13.42 -32.69 -23.45
CA PRO A 26 -12.32 -31.75 -23.63
C PRO A 26 -12.68 -30.31 -23.24
N ALA A 27 -13.93 -29.91 -23.49
CA ALA A 27 -14.47 -28.61 -23.09
C ALA A 27 -14.52 -28.45 -21.57
N ALA A 28 -15.02 -29.46 -20.83
CA ALA A 28 -15.07 -29.41 -19.37
C ALA A 28 -13.66 -29.27 -18.77
N ILE A 29 -12.70 -30.06 -19.25
CA ILE A 29 -11.30 -29.98 -18.80
C ILE A 29 -10.70 -28.60 -19.11
N PHE A 30 -10.98 -28.04 -20.29
CA PHE A 30 -10.52 -26.70 -20.66
C PHE A 30 -11.06 -25.61 -19.71
N PHE A 31 -12.36 -25.61 -19.43
CA PHE A 31 -12.96 -24.62 -18.52
C PHE A 31 -12.51 -24.80 -17.08
N THR A 32 -12.32 -26.03 -16.59
CA THR A 32 -11.72 -26.27 -15.27
C THR A 32 -10.29 -25.73 -15.19
N ARG A 33 -9.49 -25.91 -16.24
CA ARG A 33 -8.12 -25.37 -16.29
C ARG A 33 -8.11 -23.84 -16.24
N LEU A 34 -9.02 -23.19 -16.96
CA LEU A 34 -9.19 -21.73 -16.89
C LEU A 34 -9.63 -21.30 -15.50
N ALA A 35 -10.58 -21.98 -14.87
CA ALA A 35 -11.03 -21.67 -13.51
C ALA A 35 -9.89 -21.80 -12.48
N ILE A 36 -9.00 -22.78 -12.63
CA ILE A 36 -7.80 -22.90 -11.78
C ILE A 36 -6.88 -21.69 -11.99
N ILE A 37 -6.57 -21.33 -13.24
CA ILE A 37 -5.66 -20.21 -13.54
C ILE A 37 -6.25 -18.89 -13.03
N PHE A 38 -7.52 -18.62 -13.34
CA PHE A 38 -8.23 -17.40 -12.93
C PHE A 38 -8.65 -17.39 -11.46
N GLY A 39 -8.69 -18.54 -10.79
CA GLY A 39 -8.95 -18.61 -9.35
C GLY A 39 -7.68 -18.40 -8.53
N PHE A 40 -6.58 -19.06 -8.91
CA PHE A 40 -5.31 -18.96 -8.18
C PHE A 40 -4.62 -17.62 -8.34
N PHE A 41 -4.73 -16.98 -9.51
CA PHE A 41 -4.04 -15.71 -9.77
C PHE A 41 -4.55 -14.55 -8.87
N PRO A 42 -5.87 -14.31 -8.72
CA PRO A 42 -6.38 -13.33 -7.77
C PRO A 42 -6.14 -13.71 -6.31
N LEU A 43 -6.18 -15.01 -5.97
CA LEU A 43 -5.83 -15.48 -4.62
C LEU A 43 -4.39 -15.11 -4.26
N ALA A 44 -3.47 -15.21 -5.24
CA ALA A 44 -2.08 -14.82 -5.03
C ALA A 44 -1.89 -13.32 -4.80
N LEU A 45 -2.82 -12.49 -5.25
CA LEU A 45 -2.82 -11.03 -5.06
C LEU A 45 -3.81 -10.57 -4.00
N SER A 46 -4.46 -11.49 -3.28
CA SER A 46 -5.56 -11.16 -2.37
C SER A 46 -5.08 -10.36 -1.16
N ASP A 47 -3.89 -10.66 -0.65
CA ASP A 47 -3.24 -9.93 0.43
C ASP A 47 -2.85 -8.51 0.02
N GLU A 48 -2.35 -8.31 -1.20
CA GLU A 48 -2.11 -7.00 -1.80
C GLU A 48 -3.39 -6.16 -1.89
N ILE A 49 -4.50 -6.76 -2.36
CA ILE A 49 -5.78 -6.06 -2.49
C ILE A 49 -6.35 -5.70 -1.11
N ILE A 50 -6.40 -6.66 -0.19
CA ILE A 50 -6.89 -6.45 1.18
C ILE A 50 -6.01 -5.42 1.89
N GLY A 51 -4.69 -5.56 1.77
CA GLY A 51 -3.71 -4.65 2.35
C GLY A 51 -3.85 -3.22 1.83
N ALA A 52 -4.08 -3.04 0.53
CA ALA A 52 -4.35 -1.73 -0.06
C ALA A 52 -5.66 -1.11 0.44
N MET A 53 -6.71 -1.92 0.60
CA MET A 53 -7.97 -1.46 1.21
C MET A 53 -7.76 -1.04 2.67
N GLN A 54 -7.00 -1.81 3.45
CA GLN A 54 -6.66 -1.47 4.82
C GLN A 54 -5.84 -0.18 4.90
N HIS A 55 -4.83 -0.02 4.04
CA HIS A 55 -4.04 1.22 3.94
C HIS A 55 -4.93 2.43 3.64
N ALA A 56 -5.80 2.32 2.64
CA ALA A 56 -6.74 3.37 2.28
C ALA A 56 -7.72 3.72 3.42
N TYR A 57 -8.17 2.71 4.18
CA TYR A 57 -9.01 2.91 5.36
C TYR A 57 -8.28 3.73 6.43
N TRP A 58 -7.06 3.33 6.81
CA TRP A 58 -6.26 4.05 7.81
C TRP A 58 -5.98 5.49 7.38
N CYS A 59 -5.59 5.71 6.11
CA CYS A 59 -5.40 7.05 5.56
C CYS A 59 -6.66 7.92 5.60
N LYS A 60 -7.85 7.33 5.41
CA LYS A 60 -9.11 8.07 5.41
C LYS A 60 -9.61 8.36 6.82
N ALA A 61 -9.50 7.40 7.74
CA ALA A 61 -10.05 7.51 9.08
C ALA A 61 -9.14 8.27 10.04
N TYR A 62 -7.83 8.04 9.96
CA TYR A 62 -6.85 8.52 10.95
C TYR A 62 -5.66 9.25 10.33
N GLY A 63 -5.68 9.46 9.02
CA GLY A 63 -4.64 10.21 8.31
C GLY A 63 -4.84 11.72 8.40
N VAL A 64 -4.03 12.46 7.66
CA VAL A 64 -4.07 13.95 7.61
C VAL A 64 -5.46 14.55 7.37
N LYS A 65 -6.36 13.83 6.69
CA LYS A 65 -7.74 14.31 6.42
C LYS A 65 -8.61 14.44 7.65
N SER A 66 -8.31 13.72 8.73
CA SER A 66 -9.02 13.82 10.01
C SER A 66 -8.31 14.71 11.02
N ALA A 67 -7.14 15.26 10.67
CA ALA A 67 -6.39 16.17 11.53
C ALA A 67 -6.91 17.61 11.43
N ASP A 68 -6.86 18.33 12.56
CA ASP A 68 -7.12 19.76 12.58
C ASP A 68 -5.88 20.54 12.11
N LEU A 69 -5.98 21.09 10.90
CA LEU A 69 -4.93 21.91 10.28
C LEU A 69 -5.23 23.41 10.36
N SER A 70 -6.27 23.83 11.09
CA SER A 70 -6.72 25.22 11.15
C SER A 70 -5.60 26.20 11.53
N ARG A 71 -4.73 25.83 12.47
CA ARG A 71 -3.59 26.64 12.93
C ARG A 71 -2.46 26.77 11.93
N ALA A 72 -2.35 25.82 10.99
CA ALA A 72 -1.31 25.79 9.96
C ALA A 72 -1.74 26.46 8.65
N LYS A 73 -3.03 26.76 8.49
CA LYS A 73 -3.59 27.34 7.27
C LYS A 73 -2.92 28.65 6.89
N GLY A 74 -2.49 28.76 5.64
CA GLY A 74 -1.83 29.96 5.09
C GLY A 74 -0.42 30.23 5.63
N LYS A 75 0.18 29.28 6.37
CA LYS A 75 1.51 29.45 6.96
C LYS A 75 2.58 28.64 6.23
N GLU A 76 3.81 29.10 6.39
CA GLU A 76 5.02 28.36 6.07
C GLU A 76 5.38 27.46 7.25
N VAL A 77 5.51 26.16 6.97
CA VAL A 77 5.71 25.14 8.00
C VAL A 77 6.96 24.31 7.72
N ILE A 78 7.61 23.88 8.80
CA ILE A 78 8.62 22.83 8.80
C ILE A 78 7.92 21.54 9.17
N MET A 79 8.07 20.52 8.34
CA MET A 79 7.49 19.21 8.58
C MET A 79 8.52 18.29 9.22
N TYR A 80 8.20 17.78 10.40
CA TYR A 80 9.00 16.80 11.13
C TYR A 80 8.41 15.41 10.94
N TYR A 81 9.24 14.48 10.46
CA TYR A 81 8.93 13.06 10.41
C TYR A 81 9.58 12.37 11.60
N ASP A 82 8.74 11.79 12.45
CA ASP A 82 9.18 10.87 13.47
C ASP A 82 9.60 9.54 12.80
N LEU A 83 10.88 9.18 12.93
CA LEU A 83 11.40 7.91 12.44
C LEU A 83 10.96 6.72 13.31
N ASP A 84 10.39 6.95 14.51
CA ASP A 84 9.82 5.90 15.35
C ASP A 84 8.48 5.41 14.75
N SER A 85 8.59 4.56 13.73
CA SER A 85 7.45 4.00 13.04
C SER A 85 6.84 2.83 13.82
N LYS A 86 5.51 2.81 13.90
CA LYS A 86 4.77 1.69 14.52
C LYS A 86 4.09 0.85 13.46
N SER A 87 4.40 -0.44 13.47
CA SER A 87 3.72 -1.41 12.61
C SER A 87 2.24 -1.52 12.99
N MET A 88 1.36 -1.45 11.99
CA MET A 88 -0.07 -1.54 12.19
C MET A 88 -0.50 -3.00 12.35
N PRO A 89 -1.21 -3.34 13.45
CA PRO A 89 -1.63 -4.71 13.69
C PRO A 89 -2.69 -5.16 12.68
N PHE A 90 -2.75 -6.48 12.42
CA PHE A 90 -3.74 -7.12 11.54
C PHE A 90 -3.76 -6.60 10.10
N SER A 91 -2.63 -6.09 9.61
CA SER A 91 -2.46 -5.67 8.22
C SER A 91 -2.02 -6.86 7.35
N ALA A 92 -2.65 -7.03 6.19
CA ALA A 92 -2.32 -8.10 5.23
C ALA A 92 -0.98 -7.85 4.49
N ILE A 93 -0.58 -6.58 4.43
CA ILE A 93 0.73 -6.12 3.95
C ILE A 93 1.37 -5.30 5.07
N SER A 94 2.70 -5.10 5.02
CA SER A 94 3.37 -4.30 6.06
C SER A 94 2.95 -2.83 5.92
N ILE A 95 2.24 -2.32 6.91
CA ILE A 95 1.85 -0.91 7.01
C ILE A 95 2.46 -0.34 8.26
N GLU A 96 3.16 0.78 8.12
CA GLU A 96 3.75 1.54 9.20
C GLU A 96 3.01 2.86 9.39
N ARG A 97 2.85 3.25 10.65
CA ARG A 97 2.37 4.56 11.06
C ARG A 97 3.57 5.44 11.37
N TYR A 98 3.60 6.61 10.76
CA TYR A 98 4.57 7.67 11.04
C TYR A 98 3.85 8.86 11.67
N ASN A 99 4.47 9.47 12.67
CA ASN A 99 3.96 10.71 13.26
C ASN A 99 4.54 11.89 12.49
N ILE A 100 3.67 12.83 12.13
CA ILE A 100 4.07 14.08 11.49
C ILE A 100 3.70 15.23 12.41
N VAL A 101 4.67 16.11 12.64
CA VAL A 101 4.48 17.38 13.35
C VAL A 101 4.76 18.53 12.41
N LEU A 102 3.80 19.44 12.31
CA LEU A 102 3.96 20.70 11.58
C LEU A 102 4.34 21.79 12.58
N LYS A 103 5.50 22.42 12.38
CA LYS A 103 5.94 23.58 13.16
C LYS A 103 5.96 24.82 12.29
N ASP A 104 5.67 25.97 12.87
CA ASP A 104 5.79 27.26 12.19
C ASP A 104 7.25 27.54 11.83
N ALA A 105 7.53 27.94 10.58
CA ALA A 105 8.90 28.18 10.14
C ALA A 105 9.59 29.36 10.84
N LYS A 106 8.81 30.32 11.38
CA LYS A 106 9.36 31.54 12.00
C LYS A 106 9.49 31.40 13.51
N THR A 107 8.50 30.80 14.16
CA THR A 107 8.42 30.72 15.64
C THR A 107 8.81 29.34 16.18
N ASN A 108 8.96 28.34 15.31
CA ASN A 108 9.16 26.94 15.69
C ASN A 108 8.04 26.37 16.59
N GLU A 109 6.88 27.03 16.61
CA GLU A 109 5.72 26.60 17.40
C GLU A 109 5.03 25.42 16.74
N GLU A 110 4.64 24.41 17.51
CA GLU A 110 3.85 23.28 16.99
C GLU A 110 2.43 23.73 16.61
N LEU A 111 2.10 23.63 15.32
CA LEU A 111 0.83 24.04 14.74
C LEU A 111 -0.16 22.89 14.66
N ALA A 112 0.30 21.71 14.22
CA ALA A 112 -0.53 20.53 14.08
C ALA A 112 0.28 19.24 14.24
N LYS A 113 -0.38 18.19 14.70
CA LYS A 113 0.16 16.82 14.76
C LYS A 113 -0.83 15.88 14.10
N TYR A 114 -0.34 14.98 13.27
CA TYR A 114 -1.16 13.96 12.62
C TYR A 114 -0.34 12.71 12.31
N HIS A 115 -1.04 11.67 11.88
CA HIS A 115 -0.41 10.42 11.46
C HIS A 115 -0.47 10.30 9.95
N THR A 116 0.59 9.77 9.35
CA THR A 116 0.56 9.25 7.99
C THR A 116 0.82 7.74 8.04
N TYR A 117 0.30 7.03 7.05
CA TYR A 117 0.42 5.59 6.95
C TYR A 117 1.13 5.26 5.65
N GLY A 118 2.21 4.50 5.74
CA GLY A 118 2.97 4.05 4.59
C GLY A 118 2.98 2.54 4.50
N ALA A 119 2.71 2.00 3.31
CA ALA A 119 2.82 0.57 3.07
C ALA A 119 4.27 0.25 2.65
N THR A 120 5.03 -0.40 3.54
CA THR A 120 6.49 -0.60 3.39
C THR A 120 6.86 -1.89 2.67
N SER A 121 5.98 -2.88 2.71
CA SER A 121 6.21 -4.16 2.05
C SER A 121 4.92 -4.73 1.49
N GLY A 122 4.97 -5.15 0.24
CA GLY A 122 3.88 -5.83 -0.44
C GLY A 122 3.56 -7.24 0.09
N GLY A 123 2.58 -7.85 -0.55
CA GLY A 123 2.11 -9.19 -0.25
C GLY A 123 3.13 -10.29 -0.57
N TRP A 124 2.78 -11.54 -0.25
CA TRP A 124 3.64 -12.71 -0.43
C TRP A 124 4.07 -12.87 -1.89
N PHE A 125 3.14 -12.71 -2.84
CA PHE A 125 3.43 -12.85 -4.27
C PHE A 125 4.57 -11.92 -4.65
N LYS A 126 4.42 -10.68 -4.20
CA LYS A 126 5.36 -9.63 -4.42
C LYS A 126 6.71 -10.02 -3.73
N LYS A 127 6.70 -10.39 -2.45
CA LYS A 127 7.92 -10.75 -1.67
C LYS A 127 8.73 -11.89 -2.30
N TYR A 128 8.07 -12.92 -2.81
CA TYR A 128 8.73 -14.12 -3.31
C TYR A 128 9.12 -14.05 -4.79
N ILE A 129 8.39 -13.27 -5.59
CA ILE A 129 8.55 -13.29 -7.05
C ILE A 129 9.30 -12.05 -7.57
N VAL A 130 9.12 -10.88 -6.95
CA VAL A 130 9.76 -9.63 -7.38
C VAL A 130 10.85 -9.27 -6.37
N TRP A 131 12.04 -9.86 -6.55
CA TRP A 131 13.20 -9.76 -5.64
C TRP A 131 13.83 -8.36 -5.55
N THR A 132 13.42 -7.40 -6.40
CA THR A 132 14.15 -6.13 -6.58
C THR A 132 13.50 -4.88 -5.98
N ASP A 133 12.19 -4.90 -5.73
CA ASP A 133 11.47 -3.71 -5.27
C ASP A 133 10.39 -4.19 -4.34
N SER A 134 10.49 -4.10 -3.00
CA SER A 134 9.55 -4.60 -1.97
C SER A 134 8.20 -3.89 -1.89
N GLN A 135 7.97 -2.85 -2.70
CA GLN A 135 6.78 -2.04 -2.57
C GLN A 135 5.50 -2.77 -2.99
N PRO A 136 4.38 -2.45 -2.33
CA PRO A 136 3.08 -2.97 -2.69
C PRO A 136 2.65 -2.51 -4.09
N ILE A 137 1.87 -3.36 -4.76
CA ILE A 137 1.41 -3.11 -6.14
C ILE A 137 0.24 -2.12 -6.13
N PHE A 138 -0.65 -2.24 -5.13
CA PHE A 138 -1.91 -1.49 -5.08
C PHE A 138 -1.96 -0.44 -3.96
N ALA A 139 -1.00 -0.42 -3.05
CA ALA A 139 -0.93 0.56 -1.96
C ALA A 139 0.16 1.61 -2.21
N GLY A 140 -0.05 2.83 -1.72
CA GLY A 140 0.91 3.92 -1.85
C GLY A 140 1.89 3.97 -0.68
N SER A 141 3.02 4.66 -0.89
CA SER A 141 4.03 4.86 0.15
C SER A 141 3.61 5.79 1.28
N ASN A 142 2.67 6.71 1.05
CA ASN A 142 2.12 7.64 2.05
C ASN A 142 0.69 8.07 1.70
N CYS A 143 -0.05 8.56 2.68
CA CYS A 143 -1.38 9.13 2.47
C CYS A 143 -1.29 10.47 1.72
N SER A 144 -1.17 10.48 0.38
CA SER A 144 -0.95 11.68 -0.46
C SER A 144 -1.53 13.00 0.07
N GLU A 145 -0.64 13.94 0.45
CA GLU A 145 -0.95 15.15 1.25
C GLU A 145 -0.96 16.44 0.42
N LYS A 146 -0.35 16.41 -0.78
CA LYS A 146 -0.12 17.58 -1.65
C LYS A 146 -1.40 18.37 -1.96
N ARG A 147 -2.51 17.67 -2.21
CA ARG A 147 -3.79 18.32 -2.53
C ARG A 147 -4.41 19.03 -1.33
N LEU A 148 -4.28 18.46 -0.12
CA LEU A 148 -4.86 19.05 1.08
C LEU A 148 -4.07 20.31 1.48
N PHE A 149 -2.75 20.25 1.42
CA PHE A 149 -1.89 21.38 1.74
C PHE A 149 -2.06 22.53 0.77
N SER A 150 -2.17 22.23 -0.52
CA SER A 150 -2.48 23.25 -1.53
C SER A 150 -3.84 23.92 -1.27
N ARG A 151 -4.87 23.16 -0.86
CA ARG A 151 -6.19 23.71 -0.51
C ARG A 151 -6.15 24.61 0.72
N GLU A 152 -5.39 24.21 1.74
CA GLU A 152 -5.23 24.97 2.99
C GLU A 152 -4.12 26.03 2.93
N GLN A 153 -3.50 26.23 1.75
CA GLN A 153 -2.40 27.17 1.53
C GLN A 153 -1.22 26.97 2.52
N ILE A 154 -0.96 25.72 2.86
CA ILE A 154 0.15 25.32 3.74
C ILE A 154 1.38 25.09 2.87
N THR A 155 2.45 25.84 3.11
CA THR A 155 3.70 25.73 2.35
C THR A 155 4.76 25.06 3.20
N VAL A 156 5.20 23.87 2.82
CA VAL A 156 6.30 23.17 3.51
C VAL A 156 7.61 23.74 2.99
N VAL A 157 8.35 24.43 3.86
CA VAL A 157 9.64 25.06 3.50
C VAL A 157 10.82 24.14 3.76
N LYS A 158 10.69 23.21 4.70
CA LYS A 158 11.76 22.27 5.06
C LYS A 158 11.18 20.96 5.60
N TRP A 159 11.93 19.90 5.36
CA TRP A 159 11.69 18.56 5.87
C TRP A 159 12.77 18.24 6.89
N GLU A 160 12.38 17.84 8.09
CA GLU A 160 13.27 17.40 9.15
C GLU A 160 12.86 15.99 9.60
N TYR A 161 13.85 15.21 10.01
CA TYR A 161 13.69 13.84 10.48
C TYR A 161 14.33 13.80 11.87
N ASP A 162 13.59 13.32 12.86
CA ASP A 162 14.11 13.07 14.21
C ASP A 162 14.82 11.71 14.27
#